data_AF-A0A9X2AMP0-F1
#
_entry.id   AF-A0A9X2AMP0-F1
#
_cell.length_a   1.000
_cell.length_b   1.000
_cell.length_c   1.000
_cell.angle_alpha   90.00
_cell.angle_beta   90.00
_cell.angle_gamma   90.00
#
_symmetry.space_group_name_H-M   'P 1'
#
loop_
_entity.id
_entity.type
_entity.pdbx_description
1 polymer ?
#
loop_
_entity_poly.entity_id
_entity_poly.type
_entity_poly.pdbx_seq_one_letter_code
_entity_poly.pdbx_strand_id
1 'polypeptide(L)'
;MTANLLDHDLDGLAAFCERLGEKRFRATQLFRWIHQKGASDFDQMSDLAKSLREKLKTAAHVQGLPVITQHESADGTIKWLFDVGDGNAVEAVFIPEDDRGTLCVSSQAGCAVGCRFCSTGHQGFSRNLTAGEIIAQLWFAEHFLRRHLKTDERVISNVVMMGMGEPLQNYAALVPALRTMLDDHGYGLSRRRVTVSTSGVVPMMDRLGEDCPVALAVSLHAPNDALRDNLVPLNRKYPLAELLDACQRYLAHAPRDFITFEYCMLDGVNDQPEHAHQLIDLVQRHAGRGVSCKFNLIPFNPFPASGLTRSPHSRVVAFAKILSDAGIVTTVRKTRGDDIDAACGQLAGDVKDRTRVGERITRQRTVMLKPAGALAATKES
;
A
#
# COMPACT_ATOMS: atom_id res chain seq x y z
N MET A 1 -2.39 29.17 -12.33
CA MET A 1 -2.20 28.20 -11.24
C MET A 1 -0.72 27.85 -11.22
N THR A 2 -0.03 27.97 -10.10
CA THR A 2 1.41 27.64 -10.00
C THR A 2 1.58 26.12 -9.87
N ALA A 3 2.72 25.57 -10.30
CA ALA A 3 2.99 24.14 -10.21
C ALA A 3 3.41 23.74 -8.78
N ASN A 4 2.86 22.66 -8.22
CA ASN A 4 3.37 22.10 -6.98
C ASN A 4 4.61 21.25 -7.30
N LEU A 5 5.77 21.60 -6.73
CA LEU A 5 7.01 20.88 -7.03
C LEU A 5 7.05 19.46 -6.45
N LEU A 6 6.16 19.13 -5.50
CA LEU A 6 6.02 17.75 -5.01
C LEU A 6 5.48 16.78 -6.08
N ASP A 7 4.80 17.27 -7.13
CA ASP A 7 4.29 16.43 -8.22
C ASP A 7 5.38 15.88 -9.14
N HIS A 8 6.63 16.30 -8.96
CA HIS A 8 7.74 15.97 -9.84
C HIS A 8 8.73 15.02 -9.16
N ASP A 9 9.10 13.95 -9.86
CA ASP A 9 10.36 13.27 -9.61
C ASP A 9 11.54 14.14 -10.09
N LEU A 10 12.77 13.69 -9.87
CA LEU A 10 13.95 14.52 -10.20
C LEU A 10 14.02 14.86 -11.70
N ASP A 11 13.63 13.93 -12.58
CA ASP A 11 13.57 14.18 -14.02
C ASP A 11 12.45 15.16 -14.40
N GLY A 12 11.27 15.02 -13.80
CA GLY A 12 10.17 15.98 -13.95
C GLY A 12 10.56 17.38 -13.49
N LEU A 13 11.30 17.47 -12.38
CA LEU A 13 11.78 18.75 -11.83
C LEU A 13 12.90 19.35 -12.68
N ALA A 14 13.76 18.52 -13.29
CA ALA A 14 14.73 18.96 -14.28
C ALA A 14 14.03 19.58 -15.50
N ALA A 15 13.04 18.89 -16.06
CA ALA A 15 12.24 19.42 -17.17
C ALA A 15 11.50 20.71 -16.79
N PHE A 16 11.02 20.84 -15.55
CA PHE A 16 10.44 22.08 -15.03
C PHE A 16 11.45 23.22 -15.00
N CYS A 17 12.67 22.97 -14.49
CA CYS A 17 13.73 23.97 -14.44
C CYS A 17 14.18 24.43 -15.84
N GLU A 18 14.27 23.51 -16.80
CA GLU A 18 14.63 23.83 -18.18
C GLU A 18 13.62 24.78 -18.83
N ARG A 19 12.31 24.62 -18.56
CA ARG A 19 11.28 25.56 -19.02
C ARG A 19 11.43 26.97 -18.42
N LEU A 20 12.10 27.10 -17.27
CA LEU A 20 12.44 28.38 -16.65
C LEU A 20 13.80 28.95 -17.12
N GLY A 21 14.46 28.28 -18.07
CA GLY A 21 15.78 28.63 -18.60
C GLY A 21 16.93 28.26 -17.65
N GLU A 22 16.71 27.34 -16.71
CA GLU A 22 17.71 26.92 -15.74
C GLU A 22 18.33 25.56 -16.11
N LYS A 23 19.57 25.33 -15.66
CA LYS A 23 20.29 24.08 -15.91
C LYS A 23 19.81 22.95 -14.98
N ARG A 24 19.89 21.71 -15.44
CA ARG A 24 19.50 20.49 -14.70
C ARG A 24 20.01 20.40 -13.26
N PHE A 25 21.24 20.84 -12.96
CA PHE A 25 21.77 20.78 -11.59
C PHE A 25 20.96 21.62 -10.57
N ARG A 26 20.21 22.63 -11.03
CA ARG A 26 19.30 23.41 -10.18
C ARG A 26 18.13 22.58 -9.67
N ALA A 27 17.64 21.63 -10.48
CA ALA A 27 16.63 20.68 -10.04
C ALA A 27 17.16 19.82 -8.88
N THR A 28 18.40 19.34 -8.96
CA THR A 28 19.03 18.58 -7.87
C THR A 28 19.13 19.37 -6.57
N GLN A 29 19.48 20.66 -6.64
CA GLN A 29 19.50 21.53 -5.45
C GLN A 29 18.09 21.70 -4.87
N LEU A 30 17.12 22.03 -5.71
CA LEU A 30 15.71 22.15 -5.30
C LEU A 30 15.20 20.87 -4.66
N PHE A 31 15.45 19.72 -5.27
CA PHE A 31 15.02 18.41 -4.81
C PHE A 31 15.54 18.09 -3.40
N ARG A 32 16.82 18.38 -3.13
CA ARG A 32 17.42 18.24 -1.79
C ARG A 32 16.78 19.18 -0.77
N TRP A 33 16.55 20.44 -1.12
CA TRP A 33 15.88 21.38 -0.21
C TRP A 33 14.47 20.93 0.15
N ILE A 34 13.71 20.48 -0.85
CA ILE A 34 12.34 20.03 -0.66
C ILE A 34 12.32 18.76 0.19
N HIS A 35 13.01 17.69 -0.24
CA HIS A 35 12.82 16.36 0.34
C HIS A 35 13.76 16.03 1.51
N GLN A 36 15.01 16.49 1.50
CA GLN A 36 15.95 16.18 2.60
C GLN A 36 15.79 17.15 3.76
N LYS A 37 15.56 18.43 3.45
CA LYS A 37 15.49 19.51 4.43
C LYS A 37 14.06 19.94 4.80
N GLY A 38 13.06 19.54 4.03
CA GLY A 38 11.67 19.90 4.30
C GLY A 38 11.35 21.37 4.07
N ALA A 39 12.11 22.05 3.21
CA ALA A 39 11.90 23.46 2.92
C ALA A 39 10.73 23.64 1.94
N SER A 40 9.73 24.41 2.36
CA SER A 40 8.60 24.85 1.53
C SER A 40 8.70 26.30 1.06
N ASP A 41 9.62 27.07 1.66
CA ASP A 41 9.88 28.46 1.31
C ASP A 41 11.18 28.56 0.49
N PHE A 42 11.07 29.11 -0.73
CA PHE A 42 12.20 29.29 -1.63
C PHE A 42 13.26 30.25 -1.06
N ASP A 43 12.91 31.17 -0.17
CA ASP A 43 13.88 32.10 0.43
C ASP A 43 14.91 31.39 1.33
N GLN A 44 14.55 30.24 1.88
CA GLN A 44 15.44 29.41 2.71
C GLN A 44 16.54 28.70 1.89
N MET A 45 16.36 28.61 0.56
CA MET A 45 17.25 27.86 -0.33
C MET A 45 18.49 28.68 -0.70
N SER A 46 19.41 28.82 0.26
CA SER A 46 20.53 29.77 0.22
C SER A 46 21.56 29.55 -0.89
N ASP A 47 21.63 28.35 -1.45
CA ASP A 47 22.53 27.98 -2.57
C ASP A 47 21.86 28.16 -3.96
N LEU A 48 20.63 28.66 -3.99
CA LEU A 48 19.94 29.09 -5.20
C LEU A 48 20.15 30.58 -5.44
N ALA A 49 20.43 30.94 -6.69
CA ALA A 49 20.54 32.33 -7.11
C ALA A 49 19.25 33.09 -6.78
N LYS A 50 19.38 34.36 -6.36
CA LYS A 50 18.21 35.20 -6.04
C LYS A 50 17.23 35.28 -7.22
N SER A 51 17.74 35.40 -8.45
CA SER A 51 16.92 35.40 -9.67
C SER A 51 16.06 34.15 -9.81
N LEU A 52 16.59 32.96 -9.47
CA LEU A 52 15.85 31.71 -9.52
C LEU A 52 14.79 31.64 -8.42
N ARG A 53 15.11 32.05 -7.19
CA ARG A 53 14.14 32.09 -6.09
C ARG A 53 12.95 32.98 -6.43
N GLU A 54 13.18 34.15 -7.03
CA GLU A 54 12.10 35.04 -7.47
C GLU A 54 11.25 34.46 -8.62
N LYS A 55 11.87 33.77 -9.59
CA LYS A 55 11.12 33.04 -10.63
C LYS A 55 10.23 31.95 -10.02
N LEU A 56 10.77 31.19 -9.07
CA LEU A 56 10.04 30.07 -8.43
C LEU A 56 8.81 30.57 -7.67
N LYS A 57 8.90 31.70 -6.95
CA LYS A 57 7.75 32.31 -6.25
C LYS A 57 6.57 32.63 -7.15
N THR A 58 6.80 32.87 -8.45
CA THR A 58 5.74 33.19 -9.41
C THR A 58 5.30 31.99 -10.26
N ALA A 59 6.16 30.99 -10.43
CA ALA A 59 5.90 29.82 -11.28
C ALA A 59 5.47 28.57 -10.52
N ALA A 60 5.87 28.43 -9.25
CA ALA A 60 5.77 27.21 -8.48
C ALA A 60 5.44 27.45 -7.00
N HIS A 61 5.13 26.37 -6.30
CA HIS A 61 5.02 26.32 -4.85
C HIS A 61 5.42 24.93 -4.35
N VAL A 62 5.66 24.80 -3.04
CA VAL A 62 5.86 23.52 -2.36
C VAL A 62 4.83 23.43 -1.25
N GLN A 63 3.79 22.62 -1.47
CA GLN A 63 2.69 22.50 -0.52
C GLN A 63 2.38 21.03 -0.26
N GLY A 64 2.55 20.62 1.00
CA GLY A 64 2.11 19.31 1.48
C GLY A 64 0.59 19.26 1.71
N LEU A 65 0.12 18.16 2.27
CA LEU A 65 -1.30 17.97 2.57
C LEU A 65 -1.66 18.60 3.93
N PRO A 66 -2.80 19.31 4.04
CA PRO A 66 -3.34 19.72 5.33
C PRO A 66 -3.68 18.50 6.19
N VAL A 67 -3.28 18.53 7.46
CA VAL A 67 -3.67 17.50 8.44
C VAL A 67 -5.00 17.89 9.05
N ILE A 68 -5.99 17.00 8.94
CA ILE A 68 -7.30 17.14 9.57
C ILE A 68 -7.22 16.64 11.01
N THR A 69 -6.70 15.43 11.21
CA THR A 69 -6.52 14.82 12.54
C THR A 69 -5.21 14.03 12.63
N GLN A 70 -4.74 13.87 13.86
CA GLN A 70 -3.60 13.04 14.22
C GLN A 70 -3.97 12.21 15.45
N HIS A 71 -3.65 10.92 15.42
CA HIS A 71 -3.86 10.00 16.52
C HIS A 71 -2.56 9.25 16.82
N GLU A 72 -2.21 9.15 18.10
CA GLU A 72 -1.02 8.45 18.56
C GLU A 72 -1.46 7.28 19.44
N SER A 73 -1.02 6.08 19.08
CA SER A 73 -1.24 4.84 19.81
C SER A 73 -0.26 4.71 20.96
N ALA A 74 -0.64 3.96 21.99
CA ALA A 74 0.28 3.59 23.07
C ALA A 74 1.50 2.78 22.59
N ASP A 75 1.42 2.11 21.44
CA ASP A 75 2.53 1.36 20.84
C ASP A 75 3.48 2.21 19.97
N GLY A 76 3.28 3.54 19.97
CA GLY A 76 4.03 4.51 19.18
C GLY A 76 3.56 4.67 17.73
N THR A 77 2.57 3.89 17.27
CA THR A 77 1.97 4.07 15.95
C THR A 77 1.29 5.43 15.87
N ILE A 78 1.56 6.18 14.80
CA ILE A 78 0.92 7.48 14.55
C ILE A 78 0.10 7.39 13.28
N LYS A 79 -1.16 7.80 13.34
CA LYS A 79 -2.05 7.90 12.18
C LYS A 79 -2.36 9.37 11.91
N TRP A 80 -2.22 9.78 10.66
CA TRP A 80 -2.63 11.09 10.17
C TRP A 80 -3.77 10.96 9.18
N LEU A 81 -4.73 11.86 9.28
CA LEU A 81 -5.78 12.06 8.28
C LEU A 81 -5.46 13.33 7.50
N PHE A 82 -5.27 13.21 6.20
CA PHE A 82 -4.93 14.30 5.30
C PHE A 82 -6.10 14.70 4.44
N ASP A 83 -6.34 16.01 4.32
CA ASP A 83 -7.25 16.57 3.33
C ASP A 83 -6.61 16.47 1.95
N VAL A 84 -7.30 15.84 1.00
CA VAL A 84 -6.91 15.78 -0.41
C VAL A 84 -7.91 16.54 -1.28
N GLY A 85 -8.73 17.41 -0.71
CA GLY A 85 -9.65 18.25 -1.47
C GLY A 85 -10.87 17.51 -2.02
N ASP A 86 -11.79 18.31 -2.57
CA ASP A 86 -13.14 17.90 -2.97
C ASP A 86 -13.94 17.23 -1.84
N GLY A 87 -13.54 17.44 -0.59
CA GLY A 87 -14.09 16.77 0.59
C GLY A 87 -13.74 15.28 0.67
N ASN A 88 -12.56 14.90 0.17
CA ASN A 88 -11.98 13.58 0.41
C ASN A 88 -10.79 13.71 1.36
N ALA A 89 -10.59 12.69 2.18
CA ALA A 89 -9.45 12.57 3.06
C ALA A 89 -8.82 11.17 2.95
N VAL A 90 -7.50 11.10 3.11
CA VAL A 90 -6.74 9.84 3.11
C VAL A 90 -5.89 9.71 4.36
N GLU A 91 -5.62 8.47 4.77
CA GLU A 91 -4.83 8.19 5.95
C GLU A 91 -3.40 7.76 5.58
N ALA A 92 -2.43 8.15 6.41
CA ALA A 92 -1.10 7.56 6.44
C ALA A 92 -0.76 7.11 7.86
N VAL A 93 0.01 6.03 7.99
CA VAL A 93 0.33 5.42 9.28
C VAL A 93 1.83 5.22 9.43
N PHE A 94 2.43 5.82 10.44
CA PHE A 94 3.79 5.52 10.86
C PHE A 94 3.79 4.41 11.90
N ILE A 95 4.63 3.39 11.70
CA ILE A 95 4.76 2.21 12.54
C ILE A 95 6.22 2.12 12.99
N PRO A 96 6.55 2.50 14.24
CA PRO A 96 7.89 2.37 14.78
C PRO A 96 8.18 0.94 15.23
N GLU A 97 9.39 0.47 14.98
CA GLU A 97 9.95 -0.78 15.49
C GLU A 97 11.36 -0.50 16.04
N ASP A 98 11.94 -1.44 16.78
CA ASP A 98 13.22 -1.23 17.48
C ASP A 98 14.36 -0.74 16.57
N ASP A 99 14.38 -1.19 15.31
CA ASP A 99 15.46 -0.94 14.34
C ASP A 99 15.01 -0.22 13.05
N ARG A 100 13.72 0.13 12.92
CA ARG A 100 13.17 0.70 11.68
C ARG A 100 11.89 1.49 11.93
N GLY A 101 11.68 2.50 11.09
CA GLY A 101 10.41 3.21 10.96
C GLY A 101 9.74 2.88 9.63
N THR A 102 8.49 2.40 9.66
CA THR A 102 7.73 2.09 8.44
C THR A 102 6.59 3.07 8.25
N LEU A 103 6.49 3.70 7.08
CA LEU A 103 5.35 4.52 6.69
C LEU A 103 4.44 3.77 5.72
N CYS A 104 3.17 3.64 6.09
CA CYS A 104 2.09 3.16 5.25
C CYS A 104 1.46 4.35 4.51
N VAL A 105 1.50 4.33 3.17
CA VAL A 105 1.10 5.45 2.31
C VAL A 105 -0.10 5.05 1.45
N SER A 106 -1.05 5.98 1.32
CA SER A 106 -2.23 5.86 0.47
C SER A 106 -1.92 6.30 -0.97
N SER A 107 -2.55 5.64 -1.95
CA SER A 107 -2.41 5.95 -3.38
C SER A 107 -3.69 6.46 -4.04
N GLN A 108 -4.85 6.27 -3.41
CA GLN A 108 -6.15 6.71 -3.92
C GLN A 108 -7.03 7.19 -2.76
N ALA A 109 -8.00 8.06 -3.06
CA ALA A 109 -9.10 8.36 -2.16
C ALA A 109 -10.21 7.31 -2.37
N GLY A 110 -10.25 6.33 -1.47
CA GLY A 110 -11.06 5.12 -1.62
C GLY A 110 -10.35 4.05 -2.47
N CYS A 111 -11.06 2.96 -2.81
CA CYS A 111 -10.53 1.87 -3.63
C CYS A 111 -11.62 1.17 -4.44
N ALA A 112 -11.43 1.07 -5.76
CA ALA A 112 -12.42 0.48 -6.67
C ALA A 112 -12.41 -1.06 -6.70
N VAL A 113 -11.43 -1.70 -6.06
CA VAL A 113 -11.31 -3.18 -6.08
C VAL A 113 -12.45 -3.85 -5.29
N GLY A 114 -12.90 -3.22 -4.21
CA GLY A 114 -14.02 -3.73 -3.42
C GLY A 114 -13.73 -5.03 -2.65
N CYS A 115 -12.52 -5.18 -2.11
CA CYS A 115 -12.17 -6.34 -1.27
C CYS A 115 -13.09 -6.41 -0.04
N ARG A 116 -13.69 -7.58 0.22
CA ARG A 116 -14.72 -7.75 1.27
C ARG A 116 -14.20 -7.58 2.70
N PHE A 117 -12.91 -7.76 2.91
CA PHE A 117 -12.22 -7.60 4.20
C PHE A 117 -11.52 -6.23 4.32
N CYS A 118 -11.81 -5.26 3.44
CA CYS A 118 -11.16 -3.95 3.45
C CYS A 118 -12.18 -2.83 3.66
N SER A 119 -11.98 -2.01 4.71
CA SER A 119 -12.82 -0.83 5.01
C SER A 119 -12.83 0.17 3.84
N THR A 120 -11.65 0.48 3.28
CA THR A 120 -11.51 1.35 2.11
C THR A 120 -12.33 0.85 0.91
N GLY A 121 -12.38 -0.47 0.69
CA GLY A 121 -13.20 -1.06 -0.38
C GLY A 121 -14.71 -0.89 -0.17
N HIS A 122 -15.17 -0.72 1.07
CA HIS A 122 -16.59 -0.50 1.40
C HIS A 122 -17.03 0.94 1.21
N GLN A 123 -16.09 1.89 1.25
CA GLN A 123 -16.37 3.30 0.98
C GLN A 123 -16.46 3.62 -0.51
N GLY A 124 -16.03 2.67 -1.35
CA GLY A 124 -15.94 2.86 -2.79
C GLY A 124 -14.76 3.73 -3.19
N PHE A 125 -14.86 4.36 -4.34
CA PHE A 125 -13.77 5.10 -4.96
C PHE A 125 -14.22 6.50 -5.38
N SER A 126 -13.36 7.47 -5.12
CA SER A 126 -13.55 8.86 -5.52
C SER A 126 -12.58 9.25 -6.63
N ARG A 127 -11.27 9.23 -6.36
CA ARG A 127 -10.23 9.58 -7.35
C ARG A 127 -8.85 9.01 -7.00
N ASN A 128 -7.99 9.03 -8.01
CA ASN A 128 -6.55 8.81 -7.85
C ASN A 128 -5.89 10.02 -7.17
N LEU A 129 -4.89 9.77 -6.33
CA LEU A 129 -4.00 10.81 -5.81
C LEU A 129 -2.98 11.22 -6.88
N THR A 130 -2.52 12.47 -6.86
CA THR A 130 -1.37 12.89 -7.68
C THR A 130 -0.06 12.34 -7.10
N ALA A 131 1.04 12.41 -7.87
CA ALA A 131 2.36 12.01 -7.36
C ALA A 131 2.75 12.87 -6.14
N GLY A 132 2.42 14.16 -6.17
CA GLY A 132 2.66 15.08 -5.07
C GLY A 132 1.86 14.74 -3.83
N GLU A 133 0.59 14.32 -3.97
CA GLU A 133 -0.23 13.90 -2.83
C GLU A 133 0.27 12.58 -2.20
N ILE A 134 0.79 11.65 -3.01
CA ILE A 134 1.44 10.43 -2.50
C ILE A 134 2.71 10.80 -1.72
N ILE A 135 3.57 11.63 -2.30
CA ILE A 135 4.84 12.01 -1.69
C ILE A 135 4.68 12.96 -0.52
N ALA A 136 3.65 13.80 -0.52
CA ALA A 136 3.36 14.72 0.58
C ALA A 136 3.09 14.00 1.90
N GLN A 137 2.53 12.77 1.87
CA GLN A 137 2.38 11.94 3.06
C GLN A 137 3.74 11.59 3.68
N LEU A 138 4.70 11.16 2.86
CA LEU A 138 6.07 10.86 3.31
C LEU A 138 6.82 12.13 3.75
N TRP A 139 6.72 13.19 2.94
CA TRP A 139 7.34 14.48 3.22
C TRP A 139 6.89 15.04 4.57
N PHE A 140 5.57 15.07 4.80
CA PHE A 140 5.01 15.51 6.07
C PHE A 140 5.48 14.62 7.22
N ALA A 141 5.28 13.30 7.11
CA ALA A 141 5.55 12.37 8.20
C ALA A 141 7.02 12.39 8.61
N GLU A 142 7.95 12.38 7.65
CA GLU A 142 9.38 12.39 7.92
C GLU A 142 9.81 13.65 8.68
N HIS A 143 9.40 14.83 8.20
CA HIS A 143 9.79 16.09 8.83
C HIS A 143 9.04 16.37 10.13
N PHE A 144 7.81 15.90 10.27
CA PHE A 144 7.10 15.87 11.54
C PHE A 144 7.85 15.01 12.56
N LEU A 145 8.19 13.77 12.20
CA LEU A 145 8.83 12.80 13.10
C LEU A 145 10.22 13.28 13.54
N ARG A 146 11.03 13.86 12.65
CA ARG A 146 12.33 14.46 13.03
C ARG A 146 12.18 15.52 14.11
N ARG A 147 11.19 16.41 13.98
CA ARG A 147 10.91 17.45 14.98
C ARG A 147 10.35 16.86 16.27
N HIS A 148 9.41 15.93 16.14
CA HIS A 148 8.71 15.28 17.25
C HIS A 148 9.68 14.45 18.12
N LEU A 149 10.58 13.70 17.47
CA LEU A 149 11.60 12.88 18.12
C LEU A 149 12.92 13.64 18.38
N LYS A 150 13.00 14.92 18.00
CA LYS A 150 14.16 15.79 18.17
C LYS A 150 15.46 15.18 17.61
N THR A 151 15.39 14.67 16.39
CA THR A 151 16.51 14.07 15.67
C THR A 151 16.67 14.71 14.29
N ASP A 152 17.93 14.87 13.86
CA ASP A 152 18.27 15.28 12.50
C ASP A 152 18.40 14.08 11.55
N GLU A 153 18.42 12.86 12.09
CA GLU A 153 18.51 11.62 11.31
C GLU A 153 17.16 11.23 10.70
N ARG A 154 17.24 10.47 9.61
CA ARG A 154 16.04 9.98 8.93
C ARG A 154 15.32 8.94 9.79
N VAL A 155 14.04 9.18 10.08
CA VAL A 155 13.22 8.29 10.92
C VAL A 155 12.59 7.19 10.10
N ILE A 156 12.05 7.53 8.93
CA ILE A 156 11.38 6.59 8.04
C ILE A 156 12.43 5.85 7.21
N SER A 157 12.59 4.56 7.48
CA SER A 157 13.52 3.68 6.77
C SER A 157 12.82 2.78 5.75
N ASN A 158 11.50 2.65 5.84
CA ASN A 158 10.68 1.75 5.03
C ASN A 158 9.38 2.45 4.61
N VAL A 159 8.95 2.21 3.38
CA VAL A 159 7.64 2.69 2.88
C VAL A 159 6.88 1.52 2.30
N VAL A 160 5.60 1.41 2.63
CA VAL A 160 4.70 0.40 2.09
C VAL A 160 3.49 1.07 1.47
N MET A 161 3.19 0.74 0.22
CA MET A 161 1.97 1.17 -0.49
C MET A 161 0.83 0.22 -0.11
N MET A 162 0.45 0.27 1.18
CA MET A 162 -0.59 -0.56 1.80
C MET A 162 -1.65 0.30 2.52
N GLY A 163 -1.68 1.60 2.22
CA GLY A 163 -2.72 2.51 2.70
C GLY A 163 -4.02 2.33 1.93
N MET A 164 -4.70 3.44 1.65
CA MET A 164 -5.93 3.45 0.86
C MET A 164 -5.62 3.37 -0.65
N GLY A 165 -6.32 2.46 -1.34
CA GLY A 165 -6.26 2.32 -2.80
C GLY A 165 -5.52 1.09 -3.31
N GLU A 166 -5.65 0.85 -4.63
CA GLU A 166 -4.85 -0.10 -5.40
C GLU A 166 -3.75 0.68 -6.14
N PRO A 167 -2.47 0.60 -5.70
CA PRO A 167 -1.39 1.41 -6.27
C PRO A 167 -1.24 1.24 -7.78
N LEU A 168 -1.40 0.01 -8.30
CA LEU A 168 -1.23 -0.27 -9.72
C LEU A 168 -2.37 0.27 -10.60
N GLN A 169 -3.52 0.66 -10.02
CA GLN A 169 -4.56 1.41 -10.72
C GLN A 169 -4.29 2.91 -10.76
N ASN A 170 -3.28 3.39 -10.03
CA ASN A 170 -2.79 4.77 -10.08
C ASN A 170 -1.34 4.85 -10.60
N TYR A 171 -1.04 4.06 -11.63
CA TYR A 171 0.33 3.85 -12.11
C TYR A 171 1.07 5.13 -12.51
N ALA A 172 0.38 6.07 -13.17
CA ALA A 172 0.98 7.32 -13.65
C ALA A 172 1.48 8.22 -12.51
N ALA A 173 0.82 8.22 -11.35
CA ALA A 173 1.26 8.95 -10.16
C ALA A 173 2.19 8.11 -9.28
N LEU A 174 2.01 6.78 -9.28
CA LEU A 174 2.81 5.86 -8.49
C LEU A 174 4.28 5.89 -8.90
N VAL A 175 4.59 5.79 -10.20
CA VAL A 175 5.99 5.65 -10.66
C VAL A 175 6.85 6.87 -10.29
N PRO A 176 6.43 8.12 -10.54
CA PRO A 176 7.19 9.29 -10.08
C PRO A 176 7.37 9.33 -8.56
N ALA A 177 6.32 8.96 -7.79
CA ALA A 177 6.42 8.90 -6.35
C ALA A 177 7.47 7.87 -5.88
N LEU A 178 7.47 6.66 -6.46
CA LEU A 178 8.48 5.64 -6.17
C LEU A 178 9.88 6.13 -6.52
N ARG A 179 10.07 6.78 -7.68
CA ARG A 179 11.37 7.35 -8.07
C ARG A 179 11.86 8.36 -7.04
N THR A 180 11.00 9.26 -6.57
CA THR A 180 11.34 10.22 -5.51
C THR A 180 11.74 9.54 -4.20
N MET A 181 11.04 8.48 -3.79
CA MET A 181 11.38 7.68 -2.60
C MET A 181 12.77 7.04 -2.70
N LEU A 182 13.16 6.61 -3.91
CA LEU A 182 14.41 5.88 -4.15
C LEU A 182 15.60 6.78 -4.43
N ASP A 183 15.39 8.01 -4.91
CA ASP A 183 16.43 8.93 -5.34
C ASP A 183 17.31 9.41 -4.18
N ASP A 184 18.64 9.36 -4.33
CA ASP A 184 19.62 9.75 -3.31
C ASP A 184 19.61 11.26 -2.99
N HIS A 185 19.12 12.09 -3.91
CA HIS A 185 18.88 13.51 -3.68
C HIS A 185 17.54 13.77 -2.97
N GLY A 186 16.66 12.77 -2.94
CA GLY A 186 15.42 12.74 -2.17
C GLY A 186 15.63 11.98 -0.87
N TYR A 187 14.99 10.81 -0.75
CA TYR A 187 15.04 10.00 0.47
C TYR A 187 16.09 8.88 0.44
N GLY A 188 16.57 8.47 -0.73
CA GLY A 188 17.58 7.40 -0.87
C GLY A 188 17.15 6.07 -0.25
N LEU A 189 15.86 5.72 -0.31
CA LEU A 189 15.37 4.46 0.23
C LEU A 189 15.81 3.30 -0.67
N SER A 190 16.19 2.18 -0.06
CA SER A 190 16.50 0.97 -0.82
C SER A 190 15.25 0.44 -1.52
N ARG A 191 15.39 -0.05 -2.76
CA ARG A 191 14.34 -0.81 -3.47
C ARG A 191 13.82 -1.99 -2.68
N ARG A 192 14.60 -2.54 -1.73
CA ARG A 192 14.19 -3.62 -0.81
C ARG A 192 13.31 -3.17 0.36
N ARG A 193 13.24 -1.86 0.63
CA ARG A 193 12.55 -1.23 1.76
C ARG A 193 11.34 -0.38 1.33
N VAL A 194 11.20 -0.12 0.04
CA VAL A 194 9.96 0.38 -0.57
C VAL A 194 9.19 -0.81 -1.11
N THR A 195 7.97 -1.05 -0.62
CA THR A 195 7.14 -2.19 -1.02
C THR A 195 5.84 -1.73 -1.65
N VAL A 196 5.57 -2.15 -2.89
CA VAL A 196 4.26 -1.99 -3.52
C VAL A 196 3.43 -3.23 -3.23
N SER A 197 2.23 -3.03 -2.66
CA SER A 197 1.25 -4.11 -2.51
C SER A 197 0.20 -4.00 -3.61
N THR A 198 -0.21 -5.12 -4.19
CA THR A 198 -1.27 -5.15 -5.22
C THR A 198 -2.24 -6.31 -5.03
N SER A 199 -3.50 -6.08 -5.38
CA SER A 199 -4.55 -7.09 -5.50
C SER A 199 -4.42 -7.94 -6.77
N GLY A 200 -3.48 -7.62 -7.66
CA GLY A 200 -3.16 -8.39 -8.86
C GLY A 200 -3.60 -7.73 -10.16
N VAL A 201 -3.22 -6.48 -10.41
CA VAL A 201 -3.41 -5.83 -11.72
C VAL A 201 -2.30 -6.32 -12.66
N VAL A 202 -2.44 -7.55 -13.18
CA VAL A 202 -1.37 -8.30 -13.86
C VAL A 202 -0.55 -7.48 -14.88
N PRO A 203 -1.16 -6.78 -15.86
CA PRO A 203 -0.38 -6.03 -16.84
C PRO A 203 0.48 -4.91 -16.22
N MET A 204 0.04 -4.35 -15.10
CA MET A 204 0.77 -3.28 -14.41
C MET A 204 1.86 -3.84 -13.49
N MET A 205 1.78 -5.10 -13.08
CA MET A 205 2.88 -5.79 -12.39
C MET A 205 4.07 -5.94 -13.34
N ASP A 206 3.80 -6.42 -14.57
CA ASP A 206 4.83 -6.57 -15.60
C ASP A 206 5.51 -5.21 -15.90
N ARG A 207 4.69 -4.17 -16.13
CA ARG A 207 5.21 -2.81 -16.35
C ARG A 207 6.03 -2.27 -15.18
N LEU A 208 5.60 -2.50 -13.94
CA LEU A 208 6.35 -2.06 -12.75
C LEU A 208 7.74 -2.70 -12.71
N GLY A 209 7.86 -3.96 -13.13
CA GLY A 209 9.13 -4.68 -13.19
C GLY A 209 10.13 -4.01 -14.14
N GLU A 210 9.65 -3.45 -15.24
CA GLU A 210 10.46 -2.74 -16.23
C GLU A 210 10.75 -1.29 -15.81
N ASP A 211 9.73 -0.56 -15.36
CA ASP A 211 9.83 0.89 -15.15
C ASP A 211 10.47 1.30 -13.82
N CYS A 212 10.17 0.58 -12.73
CA CYS A 212 10.62 0.92 -11.37
C CYS A 212 10.53 -0.29 -10.41
N PRO A 213 11.42 -1.30 -10.56
CA PRO A 213 11.33 -2.52 -9.77
C PRO A 213 11.66 -2.28 -8.28
N VAL A 214 10.69 -2.55 -7.42
CA VAL A 214 10.74 -2.43 -5.96
C VAL A 214 10.32 -3.74 -5.30
N ALA A 215 10.35 -3.85 -3.97
CA ALA A 215 9.81 -5.03 -3.31
C ALA A 215 8.30 -5.15 -3.63
N LEU A 216 7.85 -6.37 -3.94
CA LEU A 216 6.46 -6.62 -4.31
C LEU A 216 5.78 -7.50 -3.25
N ALA A 217 4.62 -7.03 -2.80
CA ALA A 217 3.66 -7.79 -2.03
C ALA A 217 2.39 -8.02 -2.86
N VAL A 218 1.78 -9.18 -2.73
CA VAL A 218 0.55 -9.54 -3.43
C VAL A 218 -0.51 -9.95 -2.41
N SER A 219 -1.63 -9.24 -2.45
CA SER A 219 -2.83 -9.48 -1.66
C SER A 219 -3.57 -10.72 -2.19
N LEU A 220 -3.14 -11.89 -1.74
CA LEU A 220 -3.61 -13.19 -2.24
C LEU A 220 -4.94 -13.59 -1.58
N HIS A 221 -4.92 -13.73 -0.25
CA HIS A 221 -6.08 -13.94 0.65
C HIS A 221 -6.99 -15.15 0.41
N ALA A 222 -6.74 -15.97 -0.61
CA ALA A 222 -7.47 -17.21 -0.86
C ALA A 222 -6.60 -18.20 -1.66
N PRO A 223 -6.77 -19.52 -1.46
CA PRO A 223 -5.96 -20.53 -2.13
C PRO A 223 -6.55 -21.02 -3.45
N ASN A 224 -7.78 -20.63 -3.79
CA ASN A 224 -8.48 -21.05 -5.01
C ASN A 224 -9.34 -19.91 -5.56
N ASP A 225 -9.63 -19.95 -6.86
CA ASP A 225 -10.34 -18.87 -7.55
C ASP A 225 -11.77 -18.67 -7.02
N ALA A 226 -12.48 -19.75 -6.68
CA ALA A 226 -13.85 -19.66 -6.18
C ALA A 226 -13.93 -18.84 -4.88
N LEU A 227 -13.01 -19.06 -3.94
CA LEU A 227 -12.93 -18.26 -2.73
C LEU A 227 -12.40 -16.85 -3.02
N ARG A 228 -11.39 -16.74 -3.88
CA ARG A 228 -10.77 -15.45 -4.20
C ARG A 228 -11.70 -14.49 -4.93
N ASP A 229 -12.56 -14.98 -5.83
CA ASP A 229 -13.58 -14.20 -6.52
C ASP A 229 -14.55 -13.50 -5.56
N ASN A 230 -14.81 -14.14 -4.41
CA ASN A 230 -15.69 -13.60 -3.38
C ASN A 230 -15.00 -12.60 -2.46
N LEU A 231 -13.70 -12.80 -2.17
CA LEU A 231 -12.95 -11.95 -1.26
C LEU A 231 -12.28 -10.76 -1.97
N VAL A 232 -11.73 -10.98 -3.16
CA VAL A 232 -10.97 -10.05 -3.99
C VAL A 232 -11.57 -10.06 -5.41
N PRO A 233 -12.60 -9.25 -5.69
CA PRO A 233 -13.36 -9.32 -6.95
C PRO A 233 -12.53 -9.19 -8.24
N LEU A 234 -11.35 -8.57 -8.16
CA LEU A 234 -10.40 -8.46 -9.27
C LEU A 234 -9.95 -9.82 -9.82
N ASN A 235 -10.03 -10.89 -9.02
CA ASN A 235 -9.69 -12.25 -9.43
C ASN A 235 -10.49 -12.75 -10.64
N ARG A 236 -11.74 -12.31 -10.80
CA ARG A 236 -12.56 -12.65 -11.97
C ARG A 236 -11.97 -12.12 -13.29
N LYS A 237 -11.17 -11.06 -13.20
CA LYS A 237 -10.48 -10.47 -14.35
C LYS A 237 -9.08 -11.07 -14.52
N TYR A 238 -8.36 -11.29 -13.41
CA TYR A 238 -7.01 -11.85 -13.38
C TYR A 238 -6.97 -13.01 -12.38
N PRO A 239 -7.30 -14.25 -12.83
CA PRO A 239 -7.34 -15.44 -11.98
C PRO A 239 -5.97 -15.79 -11.40
N LEU A 240 -5.97 -16.69 -10.40
CA LEU A 240 -4.76 -17.08 -9.66
C LEU A 240 -3.61 -17.52 -10.56
N ALA A 241 -3.88 -18.34 -11.58
CA ALA A 241 -2.83 -18.82 -12.47
C ALA A 241 -2.10 -17.66 -13.19
N GLU A 242 -2.86 -16.71 -13.73
CA GLU A 242 -2.32 -15.52 -14.41
C GLU A 242 -1.57 -14.60 -13.43
N LEU A 243 -2.11 -14.44 -12.22
CA LEU A 243 -1.47 -13.68 -11.14
C LEU A 243 -0.11 -14.27 -10.75
N LEU A 244 -0.02 -15.59 -10.61
CA LEU A 244 1.23 -16.28 -10.25
C LEU A 244 2.24 -16.25 -11.40
N ASP A 245 1.78 -16.33 -12.65
CA ASP A 245 2.65 -16.12 -13.81
C ASP A 245 3.26 -14.71 -13.81
N ALA A 246 2.48 -13.69 -13.47
CA ALA A 246 2.96 -12.31 -13.33
C ALA A 246 3.95 -12.16 -12.16
N CYS A 247 3.67 -12.79 -11.02
CA CYS A 247 4.60 -12.85 -9.88
C CYS A 247 5.95 -13.43 -10.30
N GLN A 248 5.92 -14.49 -11.09
CA GLN A 248 7.12 -15.16 -11.57
C GLN A 248 7.93 -14.32 -12.56
N ARG A 249 7.27 -13.62 -13.48
CA ARG A 249 7.94 -12.66 -14.36
C ARG A 249 8.57 -11.52 -13.57
N TYR A 250 7.86 -11.01 -12.55
CA TYR A 250 8.36 -9.93 -11.69
C TYR A 250 9.63 -10.30 -10.93
N LEU A 251 9.77 -11.56 -10.50
CA LEU A 251 10.95 -12.04 -9.75
C LEU A 251 12.29 -11.78 -10.49
N ALA A 252 12.29 -11.75 -11.82
CA ALA A 252 13.49 -11.44 -12.60
C ALA A 252 13.99 -9.99 -12.41
N HIS A 253 13.09 -9.08 -12.03
CA HIS A 253 13.38 -7.66 -11.81
C HIS A 253 13.44 -7.28 -10.33
N ALA A 254 12.81 -8.09 -9.47
CA ALA A 254 12.62 -7.81 -8.07
C ALA A 254 13.97 -7.61 -7.34
N PRO A 255 14.04 -6.68 -6.37
CA PRO A 255 15.23 -6.49 -5.55
C PRO A 255 15.42 -7.61 -4.50
N ARG A 256 14.45 -8.53 -4.43
CA ARG A 256 14.41 -9.73 -3.58
C ARG A 256 14.13 -10.94 -4.48
N ASP A 257 14.61 -12.09 -4.09
CA ASP A 257 14.43 -13.38 -4.75
C ASP A 257 13.09 -14.06 -4.43
N PHE A 258 12.15 -13.35 -3.80
CA PHE A 258 10.83 -13.85 -3.43
C PHE A 258 9.75 -12.76 -3.51
N ILE A 259 8.50 -13.20 -3.72
CA ILE A 259 7.29 -12.39 -3.55
C ILE A 259 6.75 -12.55 -2.13
N THR A 260 6.23 -11.47 -1.55
CA THR A 260 5.50 -11.56 -0.28
C THR A 260 4.02 -11.74 -0.56
N PHE A 261 3.43 -12.88 -0.20
CA PHE A 261 1.98 -13.05 -0.26
C PHE A 261 1.35 -12.63 1.07
N GLU A 262 0.49 -11.62 1.01
CA GLU A 262 -0.32 -11.18 2.14
C GLU A 262 -1.58 -12.05 2.20
N TYR A 263 -1.86 -12.62 3.38
CA TYR A 263 -2.99 -13.53 3.57
C TYR A 263 -3.76 -13.13 4.83
N CYS A 264 -4.98 -12.62 4.65
CA CYS A 264 -5.81 -12.18 5.77
C CYS A 264 -6.51 -13.40 6.37
N MET A 265 -6.39 -13.59 7.69
CA MET A 265 -6.93 -14.74 8.41
C MET A 265 -8.37 -14.45 8.84
N LEU A 266 -9.32 -15.02 8.09
CA LEU A 266 -10.76 -14.82 8.24
C LEU A 266 -11.40 -16.08 8.83
N ASP A 267 -11.99 -15.94 10.02
CA ASP A 267 -12.60 -17.01 10.80
C ASP A 267 -13.69 -17.74 10.02
N GLY A 268 -13.52 -19.05 9.81
CA GLY A 268 -14.52 -19.88 9.14
C GLY A 268 -14.62 -19.67 7.63
N VAL A 269 -13.72 -18.86 7.03
CA VAL A 269 -13.78 -18.50 5.60
C VAL A 269 -12.58 -19.04 4.83
N ASN A 270 -11.36 -18.75 5.29
CA ASN A 270 -10.14 -19.09 4.55
C ASN A 270 -9.02 -19.65 5.45
N ASP A 271 -9.34 -20.02 6.69
CA ASP A 271 -8.35 -20.25 7.74
C ASP A 271 -8.24 -21.69 8.24
N GLN A 272 -8.92 -22.62 7.55
CA GLN A 272 -8.88 -24.04 7.90
C GLN A 272 -7.65 -24.76 7.28
N PRO A 273 -7.16 -25.88 7.86
CA PRO A 273 -5.95 -26.59 7.42
C PRO A 273 -5.87 -26.91 5.92
N GLU A 274 -6.96 -27.37 5.32
CA GLU A 274 -7.20 -27.62 3.90
C GLU A 274 -6.88 -26.42 3.03
N HIS A 275 -7.18 -25.20 3.48
CA HIS A 275 -6.80 -23.98 2.78
C HIS A 275 -5.28 -23.76 2.80
N ALA A 276 -4.60 -24.11 3.90
CA ALA A 276 -3.13 -24.07 3.95
C ALA A 276 -2.50 -25.08 2.98
N HIS A 277 -3.04 -26.31 2.91
CA HIS A 277 -2.56 -27.31 1.96
C HIS A 277 -2.81 -26.89 0.50
N GLN A 278 -3.96 -26.28 0.21
CA GLN A 278 -4.21 -25.71 -1.11
C GLN A 278 -3.25 -24.56 -1.45
N LEU A 279 -2.88 -23.71 -0.47
CA LEU A 279 -1.85 -22.68 -0.69
C LEU A 279 -0.49 -23.29 -1.02
N ILE A 280 -0.08 -24.34 -0.30
CA ILE A 280 1.18 -25.05 -0.54
C ILE A 280 1.19 -25.59 -1.97
N ASP A 281 0.14 -26.32 -2.35
CA ASP A 281 0.01 -26.88 -3.70
C ASP A 281 0.01 -25.78 -4.76
N LEU A 282 -0.72 -24.68 -4.51
CA LEU A 282 -0.81 -23.53 -5.41
C LEU A 282 0.57 -22.93 -5.68
N VAL A 283 1.38 -22.65 -4.64
CA VAL A 283 2.66 -21.95 -4.85
C VAL A 283 3.82 -22.89 -5.19
N GLN A 284 3.80 -24.15 -4.76
CA GLN A 284 4.89 -25.09 -5.05
C GLN A 284 4.74 -25.78 -6.40
N ARG A 285 3.49 -26.06 -6.84
CA ARG A 285 3.24 -26.78 -8.09
C ARG A 285 2.95 -25.86 -9.28
N HIS A 286 2.82 -24.55 -9.06
CA HIS A 286 2.53 -23.59 -10.14
C HIS A 286 3.51 -23.75 -11.31
N ALA A 287 2.97 -23.96 -12.52
CA ALA A 287 3.73 -24.16 -13.75
C ALA A 287 4.88 -25.20 -13.67
N GLY A 288 4.80 -26.17 -12.76
CA GLY A 288 5.81 -27.22 -12.56
C GLY A 288 7.15 -26.74 -11.96
N ARG A 289 7.24 -25.47 -11.57
CA ARG A 289 8.47 -24.82 -11.05
C ARG A 289 8.26 -24.08 -9.73
N GLY A 290 7.01 -23.86 -9.36
CA GLY A 290 6.63 -23.07 -8.20
C GLY A 290 6.91 -21.57 -8.34
N VAL A 291 6.54 -20.82 -7.31
CA VAL A 291 6.80 -19.40 -7.16
C VAL A 291 7.60 -19.20 -5.88
N SER A 292 8.79 -18.61 -5.97
CA SER A 292 9.57 -18.24 -4.79
C SER A 292 8.82 -17.18 -4.00
N CYS A 293 8.38 -17.53 -2.79
CA CYS A 293 7.55 -16.66 -1.99
C CYS A 293 7.74 -16.87 -0.50
N LYS A 294 7.25 -15.90 0.26
CA LYS A 294 6.95 -16.04 1.68
C LYS A 294 5.50 -15.65 1.94
N PHE A 295 4.91 -16.19 3.00
CA PHE A 295 3.60 -15.77 3.46
C PHE A 295 3.70 -14.82 4.65
N ASN A 296 2.93 -13.75 4.59
CA ASN A 296 2.65 -12.89 5.73
C ASN A 296 1.17 -13.04 6.10
N LEU A 297 0.91 -13.76 7.18
CA LEU A 297 -0.43 -13.96 7.71
C LEU A 297 -0.83 -12.73 8.52
N ILE A 298 -1.96 -12.12 8.16
CA ILE A 298 -2.50 -10.92 8.79
C ILE A 298 -3.74 -11.35 9.59
N PRO A 299 -3.68 -11.38 10.93
CA PRO A 299 -4.89 -11.48 11.74
C PRO A 299 -5.85 -10.35 11.36
N PHE A 300 -7.07 -10.70 10.96
CA PHE A 300 -8.05 -9.72 10.48
C PHE A 300 -8.42 -8.71 11.58
N ASN A 301 -8.50 -7.44 11.22
CA ASN A 301 -8.98 -6.37 12.08
C ASN A 301 -10.44 -6.09 11.71
N PRO A 302 -11.41 -6.51 12.55
CA PRO A 302 -12.81 -6.47 12.18
C PRO A 302 -13.33 -5.04 12.07
N PHE A 303 -14.23 -4.81 11.13
CA PHE A 303 -15.02 -3.59 11.04
C PHE A 303 -16.48 -3.93 10.72
N PRO A 304 -17.46 -3.15 11.21
CA PRO A 304 -18.88 -3.54 11.22
C PRO A 304 -19.44 -3.93 9.85
N ALA A 305 -19.02 -3.26 8.78
CA ALA A 305 -19.58 -3.47 7.45
C ALA A 305 -19.16 -4.78 6.77
N SER A 306 -18.05 -5.40 7.19
CA SER A 306 -17.50 -6.61 6.53
C SER A 306 -18.37 -7.87 6.72
N GLY A 307 -18.99 -8.00 7.90
CA GLY A 307 -19.61 -9.26 8.36
C GLY A 307 -18.61 -10.41 8.48
N LEU A 308 -17.31 -10.13 8.61
CA LEU A 308 -16.23 -11.10 8.77
C LEU A 308 -15.65 -10.99 10.19
N THR A 309 -15.06 -12.08 10.68
CA THR A 309 -14.47 -12.15 12.02
C THR A 309 -13.01 -12.60 11.96
N ARG A 310 -12.26 -12.19 13.00
CA ARG A 310 -10.84 -12.52 13.15
C ARG A 310 -10.67 -13.99 13.51
N SER A 311 -9.84 -14.72 12.76
CA SER A 311 -9.46 -16.09 13.12
C SER A 311 -8.90 -16.16 14.54
N PRO A 312 -9.28 -17.17 15.35
CA PRO A 312 -8.67 -17.41 16.65
C PRO A 312 -7.16 -17.60 16.52
N HIS A 313 -6.41 -17.08 17.50
CA HIS A 313 -4.94 -17.12 17.48
C HIS A 313 -4.38 -18.54 17.32
N SER A 314 -4.99 -19.53 17.98
CA SER A 314 -4.59 -20.94 17.85
C SER A 314 -4.68 -21.45 16.41
N ARG A 315 -5.69 -21.01 15.65
CA ARG A 315 -5.85 -21.40 14.25
C ARG A 315 -4.84 -20.70 13.35
N VAL A 316 -4.55 -19.43 13.60
CA VAL A 316 -3.49 -18.70 12.87
C VAL A 316 -2.13 -19.38 13.07
N VAL A 317 -1.80 -19.78 14.30
CA VAL A 317 -0.56 -20.50 14.61
C VAL A 317 -0.52 -21.87 13.93
N ALA A 318 -1.63 -22.63 13.96
CA ALA A 318 -1.70 -23.93 13.28
C ALA A 318 -1.54 -23.79 11.76
N PHE A 319 -2.20 -22.80 11.14
CA PHE A 319 -2.08 -22.49 9.73
C PHE A 319 -0.64 -22.11 9.35
N ALA A 320 -0.01 -21.24 10.14
CA ALA A 320 1.39 -20.85 9.97
C ALA A 320 2.34 -22.04 10.05
N LYS A 321 2.08 -22.96 10.99
CA LYS A 321 2.86 -24.17 11.17
C LYS A 321 2.77 -25.09 9.95
N ILE A 322 1.58 -25.31 9.39
CA ILE A 322 1.40 -26.13 8.18
C ILE A 322 2.25 -25.58 7.02
N LEU A 323 2.19 -24.26 6.77
CA LEU A 323 2.99 -23.62 5.71
C LEU A 323 4.50 -23.74 5.98
N SER A 324 4.92 -23.54 7.23
CA SER A 324 6.33 -23.61 7.63
C SER A 324 6.90 -25.03 7.54
N ASP A 325 6.13 -26.04 7.96
CA ASP A 325 6.50 -27.46 7.86
C ASP A 325 6.67 -27.91 6.39
N ALA A 326 5.97 -27.25 5.46
CA ALA A 326 6.14 -27.42 4.02
C ALA A 326 7.35 -26.65 3.43
N GLY A 327 8.15 -25.98 4.28
CA GLY A 327 9.35 -25.23 3.88
C GLY A 327 9.08 -23.81 3.40
N ILE A 328 7.87 -23.28 3.54
CA ILE A 328 7.54 -21.92 3.11
C ILE A 328 7.72 -20.95 4.29
N VAL A 329 8.57 -19.94 4.12
CA VAL A 329 8.77 -18.90 5.13
C VAL A 329 7.45 -18.22 5.42
N THR A 330 7.00 -18.31 6.68
CA THR A 330 5.70 -17.81 7.11
C THR A 330 5.84 -16.95 8.36
N THR A 331 5.36 -15.72 8.29
CA THR A 331 5.31 -14.79 9.43
C THR A 331 3.88 -14.44 9.78
N VAL A 332 3.61 -14.24 11.07
CA VAL A 332 2.33 -13.68 11.53
C VAL A 332 2.57 -12.21 11.86
N ARG A 333 1.84 -11.32 11.19
CA ARG A 333 1.94 -9.88 11.40
C ARG A 333 1.43 -9.52 12.80
N LYS A 334 2.23 -8.78 13.57
CA LYS A 334 1.78 -8.16 14.82
C LYS A 334 0.75 -7.08 14.49
N THR A 335 -0.38 -7.08 15.19
CA THR A 335 -1.34 -5.98 15.12
C THR A 335 -0.70 -4.72 15.74
N ARG A 336 -0.80 -3.58 15.07
CA ARG A 336 -0.22 -2.29 15.47
C ARG A 336 -1.27 -1.18 15.32
N GLY A 337 -1.35 -0.27 16.28
CA GLY A 337 -2.27 0.86 16.27
C GLY A 337 -3.77 0.49 16.21
N ASP A 338 -4.16 -0.64 16.79
CA ASP A 338 -5.57 -1.10 16.82
C ASP A 338 -6.47 -0.18 17.66
N ASP A 339 -5.90 0.42 18.72
CA ASP A 339 -6.57 1.38 19.60
C ASP A 339 -6.94 2.70 18.91
N ILE A 340 -6.39 2.95 17.73
CA ILE A 340 -6.64 4.16 16.92
C ILE A 340 -7.15 3.83 15.51
N ASP A 341 -7.65 2.61 15.27
CA ASP A 341 -8.11 2.15 13.95
C ASP A 341 -7.06 2.37 12.83
N ALA A 342 -5.79 2.12 13.12
CA ALA A 342 -4.67 2.29 12.18
C ALA A 342 -4.12 0.97 11.64
N ALA A 343 -4.69 -0.16 12.05
CA ALA A 343 -4.24 -1.46 11.57
C ALA A 343 -4.67 -1.69 10.10
N CYS A 344 -3.98 -2.59 9.42
CA CYS A 344 -4.23 -2.83 7.99
C CYS A 344 -5.69 -3.21 7.72
N GLY A 345 -6.29 -2.54 6.73
CA GLY A 345 -7.67 -2.76 6.32
C GLY A 345 -8.72 -1.96 7.10
N GLN A 346 -8.35 -1.29 8.20
CA GLN A 346 -9.26 -0.40 8.95
C GLN A 346 -9.30 1.02 8.38
N LEU A 347 -8.32 1.38 7.54
CA LEU A 347 -8.23 2.73 7.01
C LEU A 347 -9.48 3.12 6.23
N ALA A 348 -10.17 4.08 6.80
CA ALA A 348 -11.44 4.58 6.34
C ALA A 348 -11.22 5.94 5.69
N GLY A 349 -10.58 6.89 6.35
CA GLY A 349 -10.65 8.28 5.89
C GLY A 349 -12.10 8.77 5.72
N ASP A 350 -12.30 9.79 4.88
CA ASP A 350 -13.62 10.31 4.51
C ASP A 350 -13.68 10.44 2.98
N VAL A 351 -14.52 9.65 2.31
CA VAL A 351 -14.52 9.51 0.85
C VAL A 351 -15.92 9.78 0.30
N LYS A 352 -16.01 10.71 -0.66
CA LYS A 352 -17.25 10.91 -1.43
C LYS A 352 -17.38 9.82 -2.49
N ASP A 353 -18.09 8.74 -2.16
CA ASP A 353 -18.32 7.61 -3.07
C ASP A 353 -18.96 8.06 -4.39
N ARG A 354 -18.32 7.70 -5.52
CA ARG A 354 -18.87 7.86 -6.88
C ARG A 354 -19.23 6.53 -7.54
N THR A 355 -19.03 5.42 -6.84
CA THR A 355 -19.11 4.05 -7.38
C THR A 355 -20.36 3.27 -6.96
N ARG A 356 -21.28 3.89 -6.21
CA ARG A 356 -22.54 3.29 -5.71
C ARG A 356 -22.27 1.96 -4.99
N VAL A 357 -21.21 1.89 -4.20
CA VAL A 357 -20.74 0.64 -3.61
C VAL A 357 -21.75 0.05 -2.62
N GLY A 358 -22.53 0.90 -1.94
CA GLY A 358 -23.64 0.47 -1.09
C GLY A 358 -24.67 -0.43 -1.80
N GLU A 359 -24.99 -0.16 -3.07
CA GLU A 359 -25.94 -0.98 -3.84
C GLU A 359 -25.35 -2.35 -4.23
N ARG A 360 -24.05 -2.39 -4.53
CA ARG A 360 -23.32 -3.62 -4.90
C ARG A 360 -23.10 -4.55 -3.70
N ILE A 361 -22.67 -4.01 -2.56
CA ILE A 361 -22.41 -4.80 -1.35
C ILE A 361 -23.71 -5.41 -0.82
N THR A 362 -24.82 -4.66 -0.87
CA THR A 362 -26.13 -5.15 -0.44
C THR A 362 -26.59 -6.37 -1.27
N ARG A 363 -26.31 -6.38 -2.58
CA ARG A 363 -26.60 -7.54 -3.46
C ARG A 363 -25.70 -8.74 -3.18
N GLN A 364 -24.46 -8.53 -2.75
CA GLN A 364 -23.52 -9.61 -2.42
C GLN A 364 -23.77 -10.22 -1.03
N ARG A 365 -24.25 -9.44 -0.05
CA ARG A 365 -24.68 -9.94 1.27
C ARG A 365 -25.81 -10.98 1.19
N THR A 366 -26.63 -10.94 0.15
CA THR A 366 -27.74 -11.88 -0.07
C THR A 366 -27.27 -13.29 -0.44
N VAL A 367 -26.04 -13.44 -0.94
CA VAL A 367 -25.43 -14.76 -1.16
C VAL A 367 -24.76 -15.19 0.14
N MET A 368 -25.54 -15.76 1.06
CA MET A 368 -25.00 -16.41 2.25
C MET A 368 -23.99 -17.48 1.80
N LEU A 369 -22.73 -17.34 2.21
CA LEU A 369 -21.77 -18.43 2.19
C LEU A 369 -22.30 -19.50 3.15
N LYS A 370 -23.01 -20.49 2.60
CA LYS A 370 -23.42 -21.66 3.37
C LYS A 370 -22.15 -22.42 3.76
N PRO A 371 -21.94 -22.76 5.04
CA PRO A 371 -20.93 -23.72 5.43
C PRO A 371 -21.19 -25.03 4.68
N ALA A 372 -20.16 -25.57 4.01
CA ALA A 372 -20.24 -26.90 3.42
C ALA A 372 -20.14 -27.93 4.55
N GLY A 373 -21.26 -28.57 4.90
CA GLY A 373 -21.23 -29.80 5.71
C GLY A 373 -22.44 -30.07 6.60
N ALA A 374 -23.47 -30.71 6.04
CA ALA A 374 -24.26 -31.77 6.70
C ALA A 374 -25.09 -32.49 5.64
N LEU A 375 -24.43 -33.30 4.81
CA LEU A 375 -25.07 -34.29 3.95
C LEU A 375 -24.41 -35.64 4.24
N ALA A 376 -24.76 -36.21 5.38
CA ALA A 376 -24.64 -37.65 5.65
C ALA A 376 -25.53 -38.01 6.86
N ALA A 377 -26.18 -39.17 6.76
CA ALA A 377 -27.12 -39.82 7.69
C ALA A 377 -28.55 -39.22 7.67
N THR A 378 -29.62 -39.92 7.28
CA THR A 378 -29.91 -41.37 7.36
C THR A 378 -30.90 -41.81 6.27
N LYS A 379 -30.55 -42.90 5.57
CA LYS A 379 -31.50 -43.90 5.04
C LYS A 379 -31.88 -44.86 6.17
N GLU A 380 -33.06 -45.49 6.03
CA GLU A 380 -33.64 -46.56 6.87
C GLU A 380 -34.21 -46.03 8.20
N SER A 381 -35.51 -46.12 8.50
CA SER A 381 -36.49 -47.20 8.33
C SER A 381 -37.93 -46.67 8.17
#